data_AF-A0AA86VKL2-F1
#
_entry.id   AF-A0AA86VKL2-F1
#
_cell.length_a   1.000
_cell.length_b   1.000
_cell.length_c   1.000
_cell.angle_alpha   90.00
_cell.angle_beta   90.00
_cell.angle_gamma   90.00
#
_symmetry.space_group_name_H-M   'P 1'
#
loop_
_entity.id
_entity.type
_entity.pdbx_description
1 polymer ?
#
loop_
_entity_poly.entity_id
_entity_poly.type
_entity_poly.pdbx_seq_one_letter_code
_entity_poly.pdbx_strand_id
1 'polypeptide(L)'
;MAWGKKQRSSNKGGLMRVLAVMVVVVVLLSGLGCVSGENVKGKRNAYATMMYVGTPRDYEFYVAIRVLLKSLATLDAQADRVVIASLDVPPRWIRALVVGLGLRVMFKSV
;
A
#
# COMPACT_ATOMS: atom_id res chain seq x y z
N MET A 1 -29.23 -68.23 26.02
CA MET A 1 -29.09 -67.19 24.98
C MET A 1 -28.69 -65.90 25.67
N ALA A 2 -27.40 -65.56 25.57
CA ALA A 2 -26.78 -64.46 26.31
C ALA A 2 -26.70 -63.23 25.42
N TRP A 3 -27.13 -62.06 25.91
CA TRP A 3 -26.72 -60.79 25.32
C TRP A 3 -26.59 -59.71 26.39
N GLY A 4 -25.36 -59.60 26.93
CA GLY A 4 -24.97 -58.50 27.80
C GLY A 4 -24.61 -57.27 26.96
N LYS A 5 -25.32 -56.15 27.15
CA LYS A 5 -24.94 -54.85 26.60
C LYS A 5 -23.71 -54.33 27.36
N LYS A 6 -22.54 -54.51 26.76
CA LYS A 6 -21.26 -53.99 27.26
C LYS A 6 -21.25 -52.45 27.12
N GLN A 7 -21.54 -51.75 28.22
CA GLN A 7 -21.38 -50.30 28.31
C GLN A 7 -19.90 -49.96 28.08
N ARG A 8 -19.63 -49.34 26.93
CA ARG A 8 -18.33 -48.82 26.54
C ARG A 8 -18.02 -47.63 27.44
N SER A 9 -17.15 -47.86 28.42
CA SER A 9 -16.61 -46.86 29.35
C SER A 9 -16.06 -45.68 28.54
N SER A 10 -16.79 -44.57 28.59
CA SER A 10 -16.50 -43.36 27.82
C SER A 10 -15.45 -42.57 28.59
N ASN A 11 -14.25 -42.48 28.02
CA ASN A 11 -13.14 -41.66 28.51
C ASN A 11 -13.45 -40.16 28.30
N LYS A 12 -14.53 -39.68 28.95
CA LYS A 12 -15.06 -38.30 28.80
C LYS A 12 -14.05 -37.25 29.24
N GLY A 13 -13.22 -37.56 30.24
CA GLY A 13 -12.20 -36.64 30.76
C GLY A 13 -11.07 -36.36 29.77
N GLY A 14 -10.63 -37.38 29.01
CA GLY A 14 -9.62 -37.20 27.97
C GLY A 14 -10.16 -36.41 26.78
N LEU A 15 -11.38 -36.73 26.34
CA LEU A 15 -12.02 -36.06 25.21
C LEU A 15 -12.30 -34.57 25.51
N MET A 16 -12.77 -34.23 26.71
CA MET A 16 -12.95 -32.83 27.12
C MET A 16 -11.64 -32.04 27.15
N ARG A 17 -10.53 -32.68 27.57
CA ARG A 17 -9.20 -32.03 27.58
C ARG A 17 -8.70 -31.74 26.16
N VAL A 18 -8.87 -32.68 25.23
CA VAL A 18 -8.48 -32.49 23.83
C VAL A 18 -9.30 -31.38 23.17
N LEU A 19 -10.61 -31.32 23.46
CA LEU A 19 -11.48 -30.25 22.97
C LEU A 19 -11.09 -28.88 23.53
N ALA A 20 -10.77 -28.79 24.82
CA ALA A 20 -10.31 -27.54 25.43
C ALA A 20 -8.99 -27.04 24.80
N VAL A 21 -8.03 -27.94 24.56
CA VAL A 21 -6.77 -27.60 23.90
C VAL A 21 -7.01 -27.14 22.46
N MET A 22 -7.87 -27.82 21.70
CA MET A 22 -8.24 -27.42 20.35
C MET A 22 -8.87 -26.03 20.30
N VAL A 23 -9.76 -25.70 21.25
CA VAL A 23 -10.37 -24.36 21.33
C VAL A 23 -9.32 -23.30 21.63
N VAL A 24 -8.39 -23.57 22.56
CA VAL A 24 -7.29 -22.64 22.87
C VAL A 24 -6.38 -22.43 21.67
N VAL A 25 -6.04 -23.49 20.93
CA VAL A 25 -5.23 -23.41 19.71
C VAL A 25 -5.95 -22.59 18.63
N VAL A 26 -7.25 -22.78 18.44
CA VAL A 26 -8.06 -22.01 17.48
C VAL A 26 -8.10 -20.52 17.86
N VAL A 27 -8.23 -20.19 19.16
CA VAL A 27 -8.21 -18.80 19.66
C VAL A 27 -6.84 -18.16 19.47
N LEU A 28 -5.75 -18.90 19.71
CA LEU A 28 -4.38 -18.40 19.50
C LEU A 28 -4.07 -18.17 18.02
N LEU A 29 -4.56 -19.04 17.12
CA LEU A 29 -4.37 -18.90 15.67
C LEU A 29 -5.18 -17.74 15.08
N SER A 30 -6.34 -17.43 15.64
CA SER A 30 -7.16 -16.29 15.20
C SER A 30 -6.67 -14.93 15.75
N GLY A 31 -5.83 -14.94 16.80
CA GLY A 31 -5.16 -13.75 17.33
C GLY A 31 -4.02 -13.18 16.48
N LEU A 32 -3.52 -13.90 15.46
CA LEU A 32 -2.54 -13.38 14.50
C LEU A 32 -3.17 -12.56 13.36
N GLY A 33 -4.50 -12.45 13.33
CA GLY A 33 -5.27 -11.95 12.19
C GLY A 33 -5.77 -10.50 12.29
N CYS A 34 -5.10 -9.58 12.96
CA CYS A 34 -5.36 -8.13 12.88
C CYS A 34 -4.33 -7.42 13.78
N VAL A 35 -3.53 -6.44 13.37
CA VAL A 35 -3.84 -5.18 12.68
C VAL A 35 -2.56 -4.76 11.97
N SER A 36 -2.48 -4.92 10.64
CA SER A 36 -1.62 -4.05 9.83
C SER A 36 -2.39 -2.76 9.57
N GLY A 37 -2.63 -2.03 10.64
CA GLY A 37 -2.88 -0.61 10.55
C GLY A 37 -1.52 0.03 10.31
N GLU A 38 -1.06 0.04 9.05
CA GLU A 38 -0.07 1.01 8.64
C GLU A 38 -0.64 2.37 9.03
N ASN A 39 -0.15 2.91 10.14
CA ASN A 39 -0.21 4.34 10.36
C ASN A 39 0.58 4.91 9.20
N VAL A 40 -0.09 5.22 8.09
CA VAL A 40 0.46 6.02 7.01
C VAL A 40 0.72 7.36 7.66
N LYS A 41 1.89 7.49 8.30
CA LYS A 41 2.47 8.79 8.64
C LYS A 41 2.56 9.49 7.29
N GLY A 42 1.56 10.32 7.00
CA GLY A 42 1.54 11.14 5.80
C GLY A 42 2.90 11.82 5.71
N LYS A 43 3.51 11.76 4.52
CA LYS A 43 4.84 12.34 4.34
C LYS A 43 4.77 13.81 4.71
N ARG A 44 5.62 14.23 5.67
CA ARG A 44 5.57 15.59 6.23
C ARG A 44 5.91 16.67 5.21
N ASN A 45 6.70 16.31 4.20
CA ASN A 45 7.27 17.23 3.22
C ASN A 45 6.87 16.82 1.80
N ALA A 46 6.88 17.78 0.88
CA ALA A 46 6.71 17.55 -0.53
C ALA A 46 7.75 18.32 -1.36
N TYR A 47 8.32 17.66 -2.36
CA TYR A 47 9.12 18.29 -3.40
C TYR A 47 8.20 18.63 -4.57
N ALA A 48 8.08 19.93 -4.84
CA ALA A 48 7.26 20.43 -5.92
C ALA A 48 8.14 21.02 -7.04
N THR A 49 7.73 20.82 -8.29
CA THR A 49 8.30 21.52 -9.45
C THR A 49 7.19 21.99 -10.38
N MET A 50 7.44 23.08 -11.10
CA MET A 50 6.49 23.67 -12.03
C MET A 50 6.78 23.21 -13.45
N MET A 51 5.72 22.96 -14.22
CA MET A 51 5.77 22.54 -15.61
C MET A 51 4.88 23.44 -16.45
N TYR A 52 5.51 24.14 -17.39
CA TYR A 52 4.86 25.08 -18.29
C TYR A 52 5.17 24.69 -19.74
N VAL A 53 4.30 25.13 -20.65
CA VAL A 53 4.43 24.95 -22.09
C VAL A 53 4.19 26.31 -22.74
N GLY A 54 4.91 26.61 -23.81
CA GLY A 54 4.94 27.91 -24.47
C GLY A 54 6.33 28.36 -24.93
N THR A 55 7.36 27.52 -24.77
CA THR A 55 8.72 27.84 -25.21
C THR A 55 9.25 26.79 -26.20
N PRO A 56 10.21 27.14 -27.08
CA PRO A 56 10.81 26.17 -27.98
C PRO A 56 11.50 24.97 -27.29
N ARG A 57 11.77 25.06 -25.97
CA ARG A 57 12.53 24.07 -25.19
C ARG A 57 11.67 23.27 -24.20
N ASP A 58 10.35 23.26 -24.36
CA ASP A 58 9.43 22.62 -23.41
C ASP A 58 9.67 21.11 -23.25
N TYR A 59 10.13 20.45 -24.31
CA TYR A 59 10.44 19.02 -24.25
C TYR A 59 11.67 18.74 -23.38
N GLU A 60 12.70 19.56 -23.48
CA GLU A 60 13.91 19.46 -22.68
C GLU A 60 13.61 19.70 -21.20
N PHE A 61 12.75 20.67 -20.89
CA PHE A 61 12.27 20.89 -19.52
C PHE A 61 11.45 19.71 -19.01
N TYR A 62 10.57 19.14 -19.83
CA TYR A 62 9.84 17.91 -19.49
C TYR A 62 10.79 16.74 -19.16
N VAL A 63 11.82 16.54 -19.97
CA VAL A 63 12.83 15.49 -19.73
C VAL A 63 13.60 15.79 -18.44
N ALA A 64 14.03 17.04 -18.21
CA ALA A 64 14.74 17.43 -17.00
C ALA A 64 13.92 17.19 -15.73
N ILE A 65 12.63 17.55 -15.74
CA ILE A 65 11.70 17.30 -14.64
C ILE A 65 11.59 15.80 -14.35
N ARG A 66 11.49 14.96 -15.39
CA ARG A 66 11.43 13.50 -15.21
C ARG A 66 12.70 12.94 -14.57
N VAL A 67 13.86 13.41 -15.01
CA VAL A 67 15.15 12.98 -14.46
C VAL A 67 15.25 13.40 -12.99
N LEU A 68 14.91 14.64 -12.66
CA LEU A 68 14.89 15.18 -11.30
C LEU A 68 13.95 14.37 -10.39
N LEU A 69 12.72 14.14 -10.80
CA LEU A 69 11.73 13.45 -9.96
C LEU A 69 12.01 11.95 -9.84
N LYS A 70 12.67 11.36 -10.84
CA LYS A 70 13.15 9.99 -10.79
C LYS A 70 14.35 9.84 -9.86
N SER A 71 15.28 10.80 -9.85
CA SER A 71 16.41 10.76 -8.90
C SER A 71 15.93 10.89 -7.46
N LEU A 72 14.94 11.74 -7.19
CA LEU A 72 14.30 11.83 -5.87
C LEU A 72 13.60 10.53 -5.46
N ALA A 73 13.12 9.73 -6.42
CA ALA A 73 12.57 8.40 -6.13
C ALA A 73 13.65 7.44 -5.63
N THR A 74 14.84 7.51 -6.24
CA THR A 74 15.96 6.62 -5.90
C THR A 74 16.64 6.98 -4.58
N LEU A 75 16.53 8.24 -4.13
CA LEU A 75 17.12 8.70 -2.88
C LEU A 75 16.28 8.35 -1.63
N ASP A 76 15.17 7.62 -1.78
CA ASP A 76 14.16 7.36 -0.74
C ASP A 76 13.83 8.60 0.10
N ALA A 77 13.69 9.74 -0.58
CA ALA A 77 13.26 10.94 0.10
C ALA A 77 11.85 10.69 0.61
N GLN A 78 11.69 10.62 1.95
CA GLN A 78 10.43 10.43 2.68
C GLN A 78 9.51 11.66 2.52
N ALA A 79 9.25 12.05 1.28
CA ALA A 79 8.52 13.22 0.83
C ALA A 79 7.65 12.85 -0.38
N ASP A 80 6.54 13.58 -0.54
CA ASP A 80 5.70 13.45 -1.73
C ASP A 80 6.32 14.24 -2.89
N ARG A 81 6.17 13.72 -4.10
CA ARG A 81 6.70 14.33 -5.31
C ARG A 81 5.54 14.87 -6.13
N VAL A 82 5.51 16.18 -6.30
CA VAL A 82 4.38 16.92 -6.88
C VAL A 82 4.84 17.72 -8.09
N VAL A 83 4.05 17.71 -9.15
CA VAL A 83 4.23 18.57 -10.32
C VAL A 83 3.06 19.53 -10.41
N ILE A 84 3.35 20.82 -10.49
CA ILE A 84 2.36 21.87 -10.75
C ILE A 84 2.40 22.17 -12.24
N ALA A 85 1.37 21.79 -12.98
CA ALA A 85 1.34 21.88 -14.44
C ALA A 85 0.40 23.00 -14.94
N SER A 86 0.79 23.70 -16.01
CA SER A 86 -0.17 24.51 -16.80
C SER A 86 -1.23 23.61 -17.43
N LEU A 87 -2.36 24.23 -17.81
CA LEU A 87 -3.40 23.60 -18.61
C LEU A 87 -2.92 23.21 -20.01
N ASP A 88 -1.93 23.92 -20.55
CA ASP A 88 -1.40 23.71 -21.91
C ASP A 88 -0.47 22.50 -22.01
N VAL A 89 -0.14 21.85 -20.88
CA VAL A 89 0.73 20.68 -20.88
C VAL A 89 0.04 19.50 -21.58
N PRO A 90 0.67 18.87 -22.59
CA PRO A 90 0.08 17.74 -23.28
C PRO A 90 -0.35 16.61 -22.32
N PRO A 91 -1.61 16.13 -22.40
CA PRO A 91 -2.12 15.11 -21.47
C PRO A 91 -1.30 13.81 -21.46
N ARG A 92 -0.67 13.49 -22.59
CA ARG A 92 0.25 12.35 -22.73
C ARG A 92 1.45 12.45 -21.78
N TRP A 93 1.99 13.66 -21.57
CA TRP A 93 3.13 13.89 -20.70
C TRP A 93 2.72 13.77 -19.24
N ILE A 94 1.56 14.30 -18.88
CA ILE A 94 0.96 14.19 -17.54
C ILE A 94 0.72 12.73 -17.19
N ARG A 95 0.13 11.95 -18.10
CA ARG A 95 -0.11 10.52 -17.90
C ARG A 95 1.19 9.76 -17.63
N ALA A 96 2.25 10.07 -18.37
CA ALA A 96 3.56 9.46 -18.15
C ALA A 96 4.17 9.81 -16.78
N LEU A 97 3.93 11.03 -16.26
CA LEU A 97 4.37 11.44 -14.93
C LEU A 97 3.60 10.72 -13.82
N VAL A 98 2.27 10.65 -13.93
CA VAL A 98 1.42 10.00 -12.93
C VAL A 98 1.63 8.48 -12.93
N VAL A 99 1.47 7.83 -14.08
CA VAL A 99 1.52 6.37 -14.20
C VAL A 99 2.95 5.85 -14.14
N GLY A 100 3.90 6.54 -14.78
CA GLY A 100 5.27 6.06 -14.90
C GLY A 100 6.17 6.40 -13.72
N LEU A 101 5.89 7.48 -12.98
CA LEU A 101 6.75 7.94 -11.87
C LEU A 101 6.02 8.03 -10.52
N GLY A 102 4.70 7.75 -10.47
CA GLY A 102 3.90 7.81 -9.25
C GLY A 102 3.74 9.23 -8.70
N LEU A 103 3.76 10.23 -9.58
CA LEU A 103 3.73 11.65 -9.20
C LEU A 103 2.31 12.15 -8.99
N ARG A 104 2.11 13.05 -8.02
CA ARG A 104 0.88 13.83 -7.91
C ARG A 104 0.97 15.04 -8.83
N VAL A 105 -0.07 15.30 -9.62
CA VAL A 105 -0.14 16.46 -10.51
C VAL A 105 -1.23 17.40 -10.05
N MET A 106 -0.92 18.68 -9.99
CA MET A 106 -1.85 19.75 -9.64
C MET A 106 -1.86 20.76 -10.78
N PHE A 107 -3.04 21.09 -11.28
CA PHE A 107 -3.18 22.04 -12.37
C PHE A 107 -3.28 23.46 -11.83
N LYS A 108 -2.58 24.40 -12.45
CA LYS A 108 -2.70 25.82 -12.16
C LYS A 108 -2.78 26.60 -13.46
N SER A 109 -3.78 27.47 -13.56
CA SER A 109 -3.82 28.50 -14.59
C SER A 109 -2.75 29.52 -14.28
N VAL A 110 -1.84 29.73 -15.22
CA VAL A 110 -0.62 30.56 -15.09
C VAL A 110 -0.83 31.86 -15.83
#